data_AF-A0A3B1DIF7-F1
#
_entry.id   AF-A0A3B1DIF7-F1
#
_cell.length_a   1.000
_cell.length_b   1.000
_cell.length_c   1.000
_cell.angle_alpha   90.00
_cell.angle_beta   90.00
_cell.angle_gamma   90.00
#
_symmetry.space_group_name_H-M   'P 1'
#
loop_
_entity.id
_entity.type
_entity.pdbx_description
1 polymer ?
#
loop_
_entity_poly.entity_id
_entity_poly.type
_entity_poly.pdbx_seq_one_letter_code
_entity_poly.pdbx_strand_id
1 'polypeptide(L)'
;MNQHNAPIRVIVITGLSGAGKTVALRALEDVGFFCIDNFPPQLLKNFINLSTSEKNIKKVAISVDVREKSFINGVEESINSLREDYDAEVVFLEAERSILLRRFKETRRPHPLAETSGGDIQDALKLEAEYLSNLRKLANRVIDTSSYTPHQLRSFIMEAFGGDQKPSMGINIISFGYKFGIPQEVDTLFDIRFLPNPYFIAELR
;
A
#
# COMPACT_ATOMS: atom_id res chain seq x y z
N MET A 1 0.92 -33.84 -14.88
CA MET A 1 1.12 -32.53 -15.53
C MET A 1 1.25 -31.51 -14.41
N ASN A 2 2.48 -31.23 -13.98
CA ASN A 2 2.75 -30.29 -12.89
C ASN A 2 2.62 -28.87 -13.43
N GLN A 3 1.55 -28.17 -13.07
CA GLN A 3 1.52 -26.72 -13.25
C GLN A 3 2.53 -26.13 -12.26
N HIS A 4 3.63 -25.58 -12.79
CA HIS A 4 4.50 -24.69 -12.04
C HIS A 4 3.70 -23.43 -11.71
N ASN A 5 3.00 -23.45 -10.57
CA ASN A 5 2.37 -22.26 -10.03
C ASN A 5 3.51 -21.36 -9.53
N ALA A 6 3.63 -20.15 -10.07
CA ALA A 6 4.59 -19.19 -9.56
C ALA A 6 4.36 -19.00 -8.05
N PRO A 7 5.42 -18.88 -7.23
CA PRO A 7 5.27 -18.74 -5.79
C PRO A 7 4.41 -17.51 -5.48
N ILE A 8 3.49 -17.65 -4.52
CA ILE A 8 2.65 -16.55 -4.06
C ILE A 8 3.57 -15.49 -3.45
N ARG A 9 3.42 -14.24 -3.89
CA ARG A 9 4.20 -13.13 -3.37
C ARG A 9 3.51 -12.54 -2.16
N VAL A 10 4.24 -12.47 -1.05
CA VAL A 10 3.73 -12.00 0.24
C VAL A 10 4.53 -10.79 0.70
N ILE A 11 3.87 -9.67 1.00
CA ILE A 11 4.52 -8.48 1.56
C ILE A 11 4.01 -8.26 2.98
N VAL A 12 4.93 -8.25 3.95
CA VAL A 12 4.64 -7.91 5.34
C VAL A 12 5.09 -6.48 5.59
N ILE A 13 4.15 -5.54 5.67
CA ILE A 13 4.42 -4.16 6.06
C ILE A 13 4.39 -4.06 7.58
N THR A 14 5.47 -3.54 8.15
CA THR A 14 5.51 -3.13 9.55
C THR A 14 6.31 -1.83 9.67
N GLY A 15 6.50 -1.34 10.90
CA GLY A 15 7.21 -0.09 11.12
C GLY A 15 6.58 0.76 12.21
N LEU A 16 7.21 1.89 12.48
CA LEU A 16 6.78 2.83 13.52
C LEU A 16 5.38 3.38 13.23
N SER A 17 4.64 3.71 14.28
CA SER A 17 3.36 4.38 14.12
C SER A 17 3.56 5.77 13.52
N GLY A 18 2.77 6.12 12.51
CA GLY A 18 2.95 7.36 11.74
C GLY A 18 3.99 7.29 10.61
N ALA A 19 4.68 6.16 10.41
CA ALA A 19 5.63 5.98 9.31
C ALA A 19 4.99 5.74 7.93
N GLY A 20 3.66 5.69 7.84
CA GLY A 20 2.96 5.57 6.56
C GLY A 20 2.51 4.15 6.17
N LYS A 21 2.42 3.21 7.12
CA LYS A 21 1.93 1.83 6.89
C LYS A 21 0.64 1.77 6.10
N THR A 22 -0.36 2.59 6.46
CA THR A 22 -1.65 2.67 5.75
C THR A 22 -1.51 3.15 4.31
N VAL A 23 -0.60 4.10 4.05
CA VAL A 23 -0.35 4.61 2.68
C VAL A 23 0.31 3.51 1.84
N ALA A 24 1.29 2.81 2.40
CA ALA A 24 1.95 1.70 1.73
C ALA A 24 0.99 0.53 1.43
N LEU A 25 0.12 0.18 2.37
CA LEU A 25 -0.85 -0.91 2.18
C LEU A 25 -1.85 -0.57 1.06
N ARG A 26 -2.35 0.67 1.00
CA ARG A 26 -3.20 1.14 -0.10
C ARG A 26 -2.47 1.15 -1.45
N ALA A 27 -1.20 1.57 -1.45
CA ALA A 27 -0.37 1.55 -2.65
C ALA A 27 -0.15 0.13 -3.19
N LEU A 28 -0.02 -0.87 -2.31
CA LEU A 28 0.06 -2.28 -2.69
C LEU A 28 -1.27 -2.78 -3.26
N GLU A 29 -2.39 -2.35 -2.69
CA GLU A 29 -3.74 -2.67 -3.20
C GLU A 29 -3.89 -2.17 -4.64
N ASP A 30 -3.45 -0.94 -4.92
CA ASP A 30 -3.48 -0.33 -6.26
C ASP A 30 -2.66 -1.11 -7.30
N VAL A 31 -1.64 -1.88 -6.89
CA VAL A 31 -0.82 -2.73 -7.78
C VAL A 31 -1.19 -4.23 -7.71
N GLY A 32 -2.38 -4.51 -7.18
CA GLY A 32 -3.04 -5.81 -7.26
C GLY A 32 -2.68 -6.78 -6.14
N PHE A 33 -2.20 -6.31 -4.99
CA PHE A 33 -2.09 -7.14 -3.79
C PHE A 33 -3.43 -7.24 -3.07
N PHE A 34 -3.73 -8.43 -2.55
CA PHE A 34 -4.81 -8.60 -1.58
C PHE A 34 -4.32 -8.10 -0.21
N CYS A 35 -4.81 -6.94 0.22
CA CYS A 35 -4.33 -6.24 1.40
C CYS A 35 -5.17 -6.53 2.65
N ILE A 36 -4.53 -6.84 3.78
CA ILE A 36 -5.18 -7.03 5.09
C ILE A 36 -4.47 -6.16 6.14
N ASP A 37 -5.23 -5.30 6.81
CA ASP A 37 -4.70 -4.44 7.87
C ASP A 37 -4.78 -5.14 9.24
N ASN A 38 -3.76 -4.95 10.08
CA ASN A 38 -3.67 -5.47 11.45
C ASN A 38 -3.85 -7.00 11.53
N PHE A 39 -3.13 -7.74 10.69
CA PHE A 39 -3.28 -9.19 10.56
C PHE A 39 -2.14 -9.95 11.26
N PRO A 40 -2.42 -10.93 12.15
CA PRO A 40 -1.38 -11.72 12.79
C PRO A 40 -0.61 -12.58 11.78
N PRO A 41 0.72 -12.47 11.69
CA PRO A 41 1.54 -13.27 10.77
C PRO A 41 1.35 -14.79 10.95
N GLN A 42 1.08 -15.24 12.18
CA GLN A 42 0.83 -16.65 12.51
C GLN A 42 -0.36 -17.24 11.73
N LEU A 43 -1.35 -16.42 11.40
CA LEU A 43 -2.58 -16.86 10.72
C LEU A 43 -2.46 -16.80 9.20
N LEU A 44 -1.41 -16.19 8.66
CA LEU A 44 -1.32 -15.89 7.23
C LEU A 44 -1.18 -17.14 6.39
N LYS A 45 -0.41 -18.12 6.87
CA LYS A 45 -0.24 -19.41 6.19
C LYS A 45 -1.59 -20.13 6.02
N ASN A 46 -2.41 -20.16 7.08
CA ASN A 46 -3.75 -20.76 7.02
C ASN A 46 -4.67 -19.99 6.07
N PHE A 47 -4.62 -18.65 6.10
CA PHE A 47 -5.41 -17.81 5.21
C PHE A 47 -5.05 -18.04 3.73
N ILE A 48 -3.77 -18.08 3.39
CA ILE A 48 -3.31 -18.31 2.02
C ILE A 48 -3.78 -19.69 1.54
N ASN A 49 -3.59 -20.75 2.34
CA ASN A 49 -4.02 -22.12 2.02
C ASN A 49 -5.53 -22.22 1.71
N LEU A 50 -6.37 -21.52 2.49
CA LEU A 50 -7.82 -21.47 2.24
C LEU A 50 -8.13 -20.69 0.96
N SER A 51 -7.45 -19.56 0.75
CA SER A 51 -7.76 -18.63 -0.34
C SER A 51 -7.30 -19.11 -1.72
N THR A 52 -6.26 -19.94 -1.79
CA THR A 52 -5.81 -20.58 -3.04
C THR A 52 -6.86 -21.50 -3.64
N SER A 53 -7.79 -22.02 -2.84
CA SER A 53 -8.82 -22.96 -3.27
C SER A 53 -9.98 -22.28 -4.02
N GLU A 54 -10.22 -20.99 -3.78
CA GLU A 54 -11.42 -20.29 -4.28
C GLU A 54 -11.14 -19.10 -5.20
N LYS A 55 -10.01 -18.38 -5.03
CA LYS A 55 -9.80 -17.05 -5.66
C LYS A 55 -8.50 -16.85 -6.42
N ASN A 56 -7.65 -17.88 -6.57
CA ASN A 56 -6.38 -17.80 -7.29
C ASN A 56 -5.52 -16.59 -6.87
N ILE A 57 -5.43 -16.33 -5.57
CA ILE A 57 -4.67 -15.20 -5.02
C ILE A 57 -3.18 -15.45 -5.23
N LYS A 58 -2.51 -14.55 -5.96
CA LYS A 58 -1.07 -14.63 -6.27
C LYS A 58 -0.21 -13.60 -5.53
N LYS A 59 -0.84 -12.56 -4.97
CA LYS A 59 -0.19 -11.44 -4.29
C LYS A 59 -0.96 -11.09 -3.02
N VAL A 60 -0.31 -11.14 -1.87
CA VAL A 60 -0.90 -10.81 -0.57
C VAL A 60 -0.04 -9.78 0.14
N ALA A 61 -0.65 -8.77 0.74
CA ALA A 61 0.04 -7.82 1.59
C ALA A 61 -0.66 -7.74 2.94
N ILE A 62 0.10 -7.79 4.03
CA ILE A 62 -0.43 -7.62 5.37
C ILE A 62 0.29 -6.50 6.10
N SER A 63 -0.43 -5.79 6.97
CA SER A 63 0.18 -4.88 7.92
C SER A 63 0.24 -5.53 9.32
N VAL A 64 1.39 -5.36 9.99
CA VAL A 64 1.61 -5.79 11.37
C VAL A 64 1.87 -4.54 12.22
N ASP A 65 0.99 -4.29 13.19
CA ASP A 65 1.07 -3.12 14.09
C ASP A 65 1.42 -3.54 15.53
N VAL A 66 2.00 -2.61 16.29
CA VAL A 66 2.49 -2.83 17.67
C VAL A 66 1.36 -2.93 18.71
N ARG A 67 0.10 -2.80 18.26
CA ARG A 67 -1.09 -2.76 19.12
C ARG A 67 -1.25 -4.01 19.98
N GLU A 68 -0.71 -5.14 19.55
CA GLU A 68 -0.77 -6.38 20.30
C GLU A 68 0.63 -6.93 20.54
N LYS A 69 1.16 -6.68 21.75
CA LYS A 69 2.46 -7.21 22.22
C LYS A 69 2.54 -8.73 22.09
N SER A 70 1.41 -9.42 22.27
CA SER A 70 1.25 -10.86 22.06
C SER A 70 1.64 -11.30 20.65
N PHE A 71 1.38 -10.47 19.63
CA PHE A 71 1.70 -10.82 18.25
C PHE A 71 3.19 -10.77 17.99
N ILE A 72 3.93 -9.82 18.60
CA ILE A 72 5.38 -9.63 18.42
C ILE A 72 6.14 -10.90 18.85
N ASN A 73 5.68 -11.58 19.90
CA ASN A 73 6.24 -12.84 20.35
C ASN A 73 5.91 -13.95 19.32
N GLY A 74 6.92 -14.46 18.63
CA GLY A 74 6.77 -15.50 17.60
C GLY A 74 6.52 -14.98 16.18
N VAL A 75 6.56 -13.66 15.94
CA VAL A 75 6.53 -13.14 14.55
C VAL A 75 7.72 -13.63 13.76
N GLU A 76 8.90 -13.73 14.37
CA GLU A 76 10.11 -14.18 13.69
C GLU A 76 9.95 -15.58 13.10
N GLU A 77 9.51 -16.54 13.93
CA GLU A 77 9.21 -17.91 13.49
C GLU A 77 8.13 -17.91 12.39
N SER A 78 7.10 -17.09 12.55
CA SER A 78 6.02 -16.97 11.55
C SER A 78 6.54 -16.44 10.22
N ILE A 79 7.32 -15.36 10.21
CA ILE A 79 7.93 -14.77 9.01
C ILE A 79 8.89 -15.76 8.35
N ASN A 80 9.70 -16.46 9.14
CA ASN A 80 10.63 -17.46 8.60
C ASN A 80 9.86 -18.62 7.96
N SER A 81 8.80 -19.13 8.60
CA SER A 81 7.95 -20.15 7.98
C SER A 81 7.27 -19.67 6.70
N LEU A 82 6.85 -18.40 6.64
CA LEU A 82 6.28 -17.82 5.42
C LEU A 82 7.30 -17.73 4.28
N ARG A 83 8.58 -17.48 4.59
CA ARG A 83 9.67 -17.45 3.61
C ARG A 83 10.04 -18.83 3.07
N GLU A 84 9.77 -19.90 3.82
CA GLU A 84 9.99 -21.28 3.35
C GLU A 84 8.95 -21.68 2.30
N ASP A 85 7.70 -21.25 2.47
CA ASP A 85 6.58 -21.64 1.60
C ASP A 85 6.29 -20.64 0.46
N TYR A 86 6.63 -19.36 0.64
CA TYR A 86 6.21 -18.26 -0.23
C TYR A 86 7.35 -17.27 -0.52
N ASP A 87 7.19 -16.46 -1.57
CA ASP A 87 8.08 -15.32 -1.84
C ASP A 87 7.72 -14.15 -0.91
N ALA A 88 8.16 -14.27 0.35
CA ALA A 88 7.79 -13.38 1.44
C ALA A 88 8.86 -12.31 1.73
N GLU A 89 8.47 -11.04 1.63
CA GLU A 89 9.32 -9.88 1.88
C GLU A 89 8.76 -9.02 3.02
N VAL A 90 9.62 -8.64 3.96
CA VAL A 90 9.30 -7.77 5.09
C VAL A 90 9.78 -6.35 4.79
N VAL A 91 8.84 -5.40 4.83
CA VAL A 91 9.09 -3.98 4.60
C VAL A 91 8.87 -3.23 5.90
N PHE A 92 9.92 -2.60 6.40
CA PHE A 92 9.90 -1.80 7.61
C PHE A 92 9.88 -0.31 7.26
N LEU A 93 8.83 0.39 7.65
CA LEU A 93 8.73 1.84 7.47
C LEU A 93 9.18 2.56 8.73
N GLU A 94 10.12 3.49 8.57
CA GLU A 94 10.56 4.37 9.65
C GLU A 94 10.49 5.84 9.24
N ALA A 95 10.62 6.72 10.22
CA ALA A 95 10.86 8.13 10.00
C ALA A 95 11.52 8.71 11.25
N GLU A 96 12.15 9.86 11.08
CA GLU A 96 12.68 10.65 12.19
C GLU A 96 11.59 10.94 13.22
N ARG A 97 11.98 10.86 14.48
CA ARG A 97 11.08 11.03 15.62
C ARG A 97 10.36 12.38 15.61
N SER A 98 11.06 13.44 15.22
CA SER A 98 10.52 14.79 15.06
C SER A 98 9.37 14.82 14.04
N ILE A 99 9.52 14.09 12.93
CA ILE A 99 8.53 13.96 11.86
C ILE A 99 7.33 13.12 12.33
N LEU A 100 7.57 11.98 12.99
CA LEU A 100 6.50 11.15 13.55
C LEU A 100 5.66 11.93 14.55
N LEU A 101 6.30 12.67 15.47
CA LEU A 101 5.62 13.52 16.44
C LEU A 101 4.73 14.57 15.74
N ARG A 102 5.22 15.17 14.65
CA ARG A 102 4.44 16.13 13.86
C ARG A 102 3.22 15.47 13.22
N ARG A 103 3.38 14.33 12.56
CA ARG A 103 2.29 13.56 11.92
C ARG A 103 1.22 13.13 12.92
N PHE A 104 1.61 12.75 14.14
CA PHE A 104 0.66 12.43 15.20
C PHE A 104 -0.16 13.65 15.65
N LYS A 105 0.48 14.82 15.77
CA LYS A 105 -0.22 16.07 16.08
C LYS A 105 -1.19 16.48 14.97
N GLU A 106 -0.83 16.26 13.71
CA GLU A 106 -1.67 16.55 12.54
C GLU A 106 -2.91 15.65 12.49
N THR A 107 -2.73 14.34 12.73
CA THR A 107 -3.83 13.36 12.63
C THR A 107 -4.71 13.28 13.87
N ARG A 108 -4.27 13.85 15.00
CA ARG A 108 -4.93 13.78 16.33
C ARG A 108 -5.29 12.36 16.76
N ARG A 109 -4.66 11.33 16.18
CA ARG A 109 -4.91 9.93 16.56
C ARG A 109 -4.14 9.59 17.83
N PRO A 110 -4.75 8.87 18.78
CA PRO A 110 -4.04 8.39 19.96
C PRO A 110 -2.94 7.39 19.54
N HIS A 111 -1.78 7.47 20.19
CA HIS A 111 -0.71 6.50 19.98
C HIS A 111 -1.06 5.17 20.65
N PRO A 112 -0.84 4.01 20.00
CA PRO A 112 -1.11 2.69 20.57
C PRO A 112 -0.47 2.39 21.94
N LEU A 113 0.60 3.10 22.31
CA LEU A 113 1.36 2.91 23.54
C LEU A 113 1.22 4.11 24.49
N ALA A 114 0.33 5.06 24.18
CA ALA A 114 0.14 6.27 25.00
C ALA A 114 -0.24 5.95 26.45
N GLU A 115 -1.06 4.92 26.67
CA GLU A 115 -1.42 4.47 28.03
C GLU A 115 -0.23 3.82 28.75
N THR A 116 0.64 3.12 28.01
CA THR A 116 1.84 2.48 28.58
C THR A 116 2.96 3.49 28.89
N SER A 117 3.02 4.61 28.17
CA SER A 117 4.03 5.66 28.35
C SER A 117 3.60 6.80 29.29
N GLY A 118 2.47 6.66 29.99
CA GLY A 118 1.95 7.73 30.87
C GLY A 118 1.47 8.97 30.11
N GLY A 119 1.13 8.83 28.83
CA GLY A 119 0.58 9.90 27.99
C GLY A 119 1.62 10.69 27.17
N ASP A 120 2.92 10.49 27.39
CA ASP A 120 3.94 11.12 26.55
C ASP A 120 4.15 10.35 25.24
N ILE A 121 3.85 11.02 24.13
CA ILE A 121 4.03 10.51 22.77
C ILE A 121 5.52 10.32 22.46
N GLN A 122 6.40 11.16 23.02
CA GLN A 122 7.82 10.95 22.85
C GLN A 122 8.20 9.60 23.45
N ASP A 123 7.91 9.33 24.71
CA ASP A 123 8.31 8.07 25.32
C ASP A 123 7.61 6.86 24.68
N ALA A 124 6.36 7.01 24.20
CA ALA A 124 5.69 5.99 23.40
C ALA A 124 6.47 5.59 22.14
N LEU A 125 6.98 6.58 21.38
CA LEU A 125 7.82 6.33 20.19
C LEU A 125 9.17 5.68 20.53
N LYS A 126 9.71 5.92 21.74
CA LYS A 126 10.96 5.30 22.24
C LYS A 126 10.71 3.80 22.44
N LEU A 127 9.68 3.48 23.22
CA LEU A 127 9.27 2.11 23.52
C LEU A 127 8.88 1.36 22.26
N GLU A 128 8.18 2.02 21.33
CA GLU A 128 7.81 1.41 20.05
C GLU A 128 9.04 1.00 19.23
N ALA A 129 10.05 1.87 19.13
CA ALA A 129 11.28 1.56 18.42
C ALA A 129 12.05 0.39 19.07
N GLU A 130 12.04 0.30 20.39
CA GLU A 130 12.65 -0.83 21.11
C GLU A 130 11.91 -2.14 20.83
N TYR A 131 10.56 -2.14 20.91
CA TYR A 131 9.75 -3.33 20.64
C TYR A 131 9.86 -3.80 19.19
N LEU A 132 9.95 -2.87 18.24
CA LEU A 132 10.07 -3.16 16.83
C LEU A 132 11.51 -3.44 16.38
N SER A 133 12.51 -3.29 17.25
CA SER A 133 13.92 -3.46 16.89
C SER A 133 14.24 -4.83 16.29
N ASN A 134 13.61 -5.90 16.80
CA ASN A 134 13.76 -7.25 16.27
C ASN A 134 13.10 -7.39 14.88
N LEU A 135 11.89 -6.84 14.70
CA LEU A 135 11.23 -6.84 13.39
C LEU A 135 12.00 -6.01 12.35
N ARG A 136 12.62 -4.91 12.77
CA ARG A 136 13.50 -4.12 11.92
C ARG A 136 14.70 -4.92 11.43
N LYS A 137 15.29 -5.77 12.26
CA LYS A 137 16.42 -6.65 11.86
C LYS A 137 15.99 -7.73 10.87
N LEU A 138 14.74 -8.18 10.93
CA LEU A 138 14.16 -9.15 10.00
C LEU A 138 13.74 -8.52 8.67
N ALA A 139 13.73 -7.18 8.58
CA ALA A 139 13.27 -6.47 7.39
C ALA A 139 14.20 -6.72 6.19
N ASN A 140 13.59 -7.05 5.06
CA ASN A 140 14.30 -7.10 3.78
C ASN A 140 14.58 -5.68 3.28
N ARG A 141 13.63 -4.76 3.51
CA ARG A 141 13.78 -3.34 3.19
C ARG A 141 13.40 -2.49 4.38
N VAL A 142 14.26 -1.52 4.68
CA VAL A 142 13.95 -0.43 5.60
C VAL A 142 13.78 0.84 4.76
N ILE A 143 12.61 1.46 4.83
CA ILE A 143 12.28 2.66 4.07
C ILE A 143 12.13 3.81 5.05
N ASP A 144 13.03 4.78 4.95
CA ASP A 144 12.90 6.04 5.66
C ASP A 144 11.91 6.96 4.92
N THR A 145 10.79 7.24 5.58
CA THR A 145 9.69 8.07 5.06
C THR A 145 9.76 9.52 5.51
N SER A 146 10.85 9.96 6.16
CA SER A 146 10.98 11.29 6.77
C SER A 146 10.75 12.43 5.78
N SER A 147 11.31 12.31 4.58
CA SER A 147 11.20 13.32 3.51
C SER A 147 10.05 13.09 2.55
N TYR A 148 9.26 12.02 2.75
CA TYR A 148 8.18 11.66 1.84
C TYR A 148 6.87 12.34 2.22
N THR A 149 6.22 12.95 1.22
CA THR A 149 4.78 13.21 1.27
C THR A 149 4.00 11.90 1.06
N PRO A 150 2.71 11.83 1.45
CA PRO A 150 1.88 10.63 1.22
C PRO A 150 1.84 10.21 -0.25
N HIS A 151 1.79 11.17 -1.18
CA HIS A 151 1.80 10.90 -2.61
C HIS A 151 3.13 10.29 -3.08
N GLN A 152 4.26 10.85 -2.65
CA GLN A 152 5.58 10.31 -2.99
C GLN A 152 5.78 8.91 -2.42
N LEU A 153 5.35 8.65 -1.17
CA LEU A 153 5.42 7.33 -0.58
C LEU A 153 4.57 6.32 -1.36
N ARG A 154 3.34 6.70 -1.75
CA ARG A 154 2.48 5.86 -2.59
C ARG A 154 3.16 5.53 -3.91
N SER A 155 3.66 6.53 -4.64
CA SER A 155 4.37 6.32 -5.91
C SER A 155 5.59 5.41 -5.75
N PHE A 156 6.39 5.63 -4.71
CA PHE A 156 7.55 4.80 -4.42
C PHE A 156 7.17 3.33 -4.18
N ILE A 157 6.14 3.07 -3.37
CA ILE A 157 5.66 1.70 -3.09
C ILE A 157 5.09 1.06 -4.37
N MET A 158 4.31 1.79 -5.16
CA MET A 158 3.79 1.28 -6.43
C MET A 158 4.92 0.94 -7.41
N GLU A 159 5.96 1.78 -7.51
CA GLU A 159 7.11 1.51 -8.38
C GLU A 159 7.94 0.32 -7.88
N ALA A 160 8.18 0.23 -6.57
CA ALA A 160 8.98 -0.83 -5.97
C ALA A 160 8.30 -2.22 -6.04
N PHE A 161 6.97 -2.28 -6.01
CA PHE A 161 6.22 -3.53 -5.86
C PHE A 161 5.25 -3.84 -7.01
N GLY A 162 5.01 -2.89 -7.92
CA GLY A 162 4.07 -3.05 -9.04
C GLY A 162 4.56 -3.96 -10.17
N GLY A 163 5.87 -4.23 -10.26
CA GLY A 163 6.46 -4.95 -11.39
C GLY A 163 6.35 -4.15 -12.69
N ASP A 164 6.23 -4.82 -13.84
CA ASP A 164 6.08 -4.15 -15.15
C ASP A 164 4.74 -3.41 -15.32
N GLN A 165 3.79 -3.60 -14.39
CA GLN A 165 2.54 -2.85 -14.38
C GLN A 165 2.76 -1.50 -13.71
N LYS A 166 3.40 -0.59 -14.43
CA LYS A 166 3.31 0.84 -14.08
C LYS A 166 1.83 1.22 -14.15
N PRO A 167 1.28 1.93 -13.14
CA PRO A 167 -0.05 2.51 -13.25
C PRO A 167 -0.07 3.44 -14.46
N SER A 168 -0.71 3.02 -15.56
CA SER A 168 -0.89 3.86 -16.73
C SER A 168 -2.01 4.84 -16.46
N MET A 169 -1.81 6.12 -16.77
CA MET A 169 -2.91 7.09 -16.78
C MET A 169 -3.96 6.62 -17.79
N GLY A 170 -5.15 6.28 -17.30
CA GLY A 170 -6.31 6.02 -18.15
C GLY A 170 -6.82 7.34 -18.72
N ILE A 171 -6.82 7.48 -20.04
CA ILE A 171 -7.38 8.65 -20.72
C ILE A 171 -8.69 8.21 -21.37
N ASN A 172 -9.79 8.85 -21.01
CA ASN A 172 -11.08 8.67 -21.66
C ASN A 172 -11.32 9.82 -22.64
N ILE A 173 -11.54 9.50 -23.92
CA ILE A 173 -11.83 10.48 -24.97
C ILE A 173 -13.27 10.30 -25.40
N ILE A 174 -14.08 11.33 -25.18
CA ILE A 174 -15.51 11.33 -25.51
C ILE A 174 -15.76 12.42 -26.55
N SER A 175 -16.35 12.04 -27.68
CA SER A 175 -16.88 13.00 -28.67
C SER A 175 -18.34 13.30 -28.37
N PHE A 176 -18.72 14.58 -28.36
CA PHE A 176 -20.10 15.00 -28.18
C PHE A 176 -20.46 16.14 -29.15
N GLY A 177 -21.76 16.39 -29.31
CA GLY A 177 -22.26 17.53 -30.08
C GLY A 177 -22.82 18.61 -29.15
N TYR A 178 -22.41 19.87 -29.32
CA TYR A 178 -22.87 21.00 -28.48
C TYR A 178 -24.39 21.14 -28.37
N LYS A 179 -25.14 20.71 -29.39
CA LYS A 179 -26.62 20.72 -29.37
C LYS A 179 -27.22 19.85 -28.25
N PHE A 180 -26.45 18.92 -27.69
CA PHE A 180 -26.86 18.01 -26.62
C PHE A 180 -26.29 18.41 -25.24
N GLY A 181 -25.59 19.55 -25.16
CA GLY A 181 -24.91 20.00 -23.94
C GLY A 181 -23.52 19.38 -23.76
N ILE A 182 -22.75 19.95 -22.85
CA ILE A 182 -21.40 19.47 -22.49
C ILE A 182 -21.56 18.36 -21.44
N PRO A 183 -20.90 17.19 -21.60
CA PRO A 183 -20.96 16.13 -20.60
C PRO A 183 -20.35 16.62 -19.27
N GLN A 184 -21.00 16.30 -18.15
CA GLN A 184 -20.62 16.81 -16.83
C GLN A 184 -19.29 16.25 -16.30
N GLU A 185 -18.86 15.12 -16.84
CA GLU A 185 -17.68 14.35 -16.39
C GLU A 185 -16.38 14.79 -17.11
N VAL A 186 -16.42 15.91 -17.85
CA VAL A 186 -15.28 16.36 -18.66
C VAL A 186 -14.36 17.27 -17.85
N ASP A 187 -13.11 16.84 -17.66
CA ASP A 187 -12.06 17.66 -17.05
C ASP A 187 -11.44 18.67 -18.03
N THR A 188 -11.34 18.32 -19.33
CA THR A 188 -10.74 19.16 -20.37
C THR A 188 -11.55 19.10 -21.66
N LEU A 189 -11.86 20.27 -22.24
CA LEU A 189 -12.72 20.41 -23.39
C LEU A 189 -11.99 21.06 -24.57
N PHE A 190 -11.98 20.36 -25.71
CA PHE A 190 -11.45 20.87 -26.97
C PHE A 190 -12.60 21.15 -27.94
N ASP A 191 -12.82 22.43 -28.28
CA ASP A 191 -13.80 22.80 -29.31
C ASP A 191 -13.17 22.64 -30.70
N ILE A 192 -13.76 21.81 -31.56
CA ILE A 192 -13.26 21.53 -32.91
C ILE A 192 -14.12 22.13 -34.02
N ARG A 193 -15.13 22.95 -33.69
CA ARG A 193 -16.09 23.49 -34.69
C ARG A 193 -15.46 24.41 -35.74
N PHE A 194 -14.24 24.90 -35.49
CA PHE A 194 -13.48 25.72 -36.43
C PHE A 194 -12.72 24.90 -37.49
N LEU A 195 -12.65 23.57 -37.33
CA LEU A 195 -11.99 22.71 -38.31
C LEU A 195 -12.80 22.63 -39.62
N PRO A 196 -12.16 22.25 -40.75
CA PRO A 196 -12.84 22.07 -42.02
C PRO A 196 -14.04 21.14 -41.89
N ASN A 197 -15.21 21.65 -42.23
CA ASN A 197 -16.46 20.95 -42.02
C ASN A 197 -16.66 19.87 -43.11
N PRO A 198 -16.70 18.56 -42.77
CA PRO A 198 -16.84 17.49 -43.75
C PRO A 198 -18.20 17.51 -44.47
N TYR A 199 -19.21 18.22 -43.95
CA TYR A 199 -20.52 18.37 -44.60
C TYR A 199 -20.48 19.08 -45.96
N PHE A 200 -19.37 19.73 -46.32
CA PHE A 200 -19.17 20.34 -47.64
C PHE A 200 -18.67 19.34 -48.71
N ILE A 201 -18.25 18.13 -48.30
CA ILE A 201 -17.85 17.06 -49.18
C ILE A 201 -19.02 16.09 -49.29
N ALA A 202 -19.67 16.04 -50.47
CA ALA A 202 -20.89 15.27 -50.67
C ALA A 202 -20.74 13.77 -50.37
N GLU A 203 -19.54 13.23 -50.53
CA GLU A 203 -19.18 11.82 -50.29
C GLU A 203 -19.04 11.46 -48.80
N LEU A 204 -18.90 12.45 -47.91
CA LEU A 204 -18.71 12.27 -46.46
C LEU A 204 -19.97 12.59 -45.65
N ARG A 205 -21.10 12.80 -46.33
CA ARG A 205 -22.37 13.19 -45.73
C ARG A 205 -23.18 11.99 -45.24
#